data_AF-A0A8T1VTW3-F1
#
_entry.id   AF-A0A8T1VTW3-F1
#
_cell.length_a   1.000
_cell.length_b   1.000
_cell.length_c   1.000
_cell.angle_alpha   90.00
_cell.angle_beta   90.00
_cell.angle_gamma   90.00
#
_symmetry.space_group_name_H-M   'P 1'
#
loop_
_entity.id
_entity.type
_entity.pdbx_description
1 polymer ?
#
loop_
_entity_poly.entity_id
_entity_poly.type
_entity_poly.pdbx_seq_one_letter_code
_entity_poly.pdbx_strand_id
1 'polypeptide(L)'
;MRNALAELAMRLVDPDDREEFRKADGVTALVDHLVRHLEEQASQNYTWTSSQVFGTTWGEVEVRDSLQLTLVALCHASIDSDIAAEMNDLGALDLLFQVLQSLPLQLNNYTPSILENLRNLCGSDSMPNALPPEFVPRMWDIVLKDTQASGYQQEVAAEVLANIAAIEATLAAATPEKLAGALSLFLRAARDPNFSNLGIAIADLLCNLCCDSACCLLLICELDTRRPRNRMRHSGVVYLAELTDQTTDDALKQSMEALVHNLSWSDPAGKRCIQKLALSSYMNRFALDPAV
;
A
#
# COMPACT_ATOMS: atom_id res chain seq x y z
N MET A 1 -16.77 3.83 -28.75
CA MET A 1 -15.74 4.08 -27.72
C MET A 1 -15.61 2.92 -26.73
N ARG A 2 -16.69 2.46 -26.10
CA ARG A 2 -16.67 1.28 -25.20
C ARG A 2 -15.91 0.06 -25.75
N ASN A 3 -16.22 -0.41 -26.96
CA ASN A 3 -15.55 -1.57 -27.54
C ASN A 3 -14.03 -1.35 -27.74
N ALA A 4 -13.63 -0.15 -28.17
CA ALA A 4 -12.23 0.18 -28.33
C ALA A 4 -11.48 0.20 -26.98
N LEU A 5 -12.08 0.76 -25.92
CA LEU A 5 -11.50 0.72 -24.58
C LEU A 5 -11.44 -0.70 -24.01
N ALA A 6 -12.43 -1.53 -24.30
CA ALA A 6 -12.44 -2.93 -23.89
C ALA A 6 -11.37 -3.75 -24.62
N GLU A 7 -11.23 -3.59 -25.93
CA GLU A 7 -10.15 -4.20 -26.71
C GLU A 7 -8.79 -3.73 -26.21
N LEU A 8 -8.63 -2.42 -25.97
CA LEU A 8 -7.40 -1.86 -25.41
C LEU A 8 -7.07 -2.49 -24.05
N ALA A 9 -8.03 -2.52 -23.13
CA ALA A 9 -7.85 -3.12 -21.81
C ALA A 9 -7.42 -4.59 -21.91
N MET A 10 -7.97 -5.36 -22.86
CA MET A 10 -7.58 -6.76 -23.04
C MET A 10 -6.18 -6.92 -23.65
N ARG A 11 -5.82 -6.07 -24.62
CA ARG A 11 -4.54 -6.16 -25.33
C ARG A 11 -3.36 -5.77 -24.46
N LEU A 12 -3.51 -4.76 -23.60
CA LEU A 12 -2.44 -4.27 -22.72
C LEU A 12 -1.98 -5.27 -21.65
N VAL A 13 -2.61 -6.45 -21.56
CA VAL A 13 -2.09 -7.57 -20.76
C VAL A 13 -0.80 -8.13 -21.37
N ASP A 14 -0.68 -8.09 -22.70
CA ASP A 14 0.50 -8.58 -23.42
C ASP A 14 1.64 -7.54 -23.40
N PRO A 15 2.88 -7.90 -23.02
CA PRO A 15 4.03 -7.00 -23.08
C PRO A 15 4.31 -6.43 -24.48
N ASP A 16 4.14 -7.20 -25.55
CA ASP A 16 4.44 -6.72 -26.90
C ASP A 16 3.43 -5.64 -27.34
N ASP A 17 2.16 -5.83 -26.99
CA ASP A 17 1.10 -4.85 -27.25
C ASP A 17 1.29 -3.56 -26.43
N ARG A 18 1.81 -3.65 -25.20
CA ARG A 18 2.15 -2.47 -24.38
C ARG A 18 3.22 -1.61 -25.04
N GLU A 19 4.25 -2.23 -25.61
CA GLU A 19 5.32 -1.53 -26.29
C GLU A 19 4.84 -0.87 -27.60
N GLU A 20 4.00 -1.56 -28.39
CA GLU A 20 3.37 -0.94 -29.56
C GLU A 20 2.43 0.21 -29.18
N PHE A 21 1.65 0.04 -28.12
CA PHE A 21 0.76 1.08 -27.58
C PHE A 21 1.54 2.32 -27.14
N ARG A 22 2.64 2.13 -26.39
CA ARG A 22 3.52 3.21 -25.96
C ARG A 22 4.10 3.98 -27.15
N LYS A 23 4.62 3.27 -28.16
CA LYS A 23 5.15 3.87 -29.41
C LYS A 23 4.12 4.67 -30.20
N ALA A 24 2.83 4.37 -30.03
CA ALA A 24 1.73 5.03 -30.72
C ALA A 24 1.10 6.18 -29.90
N ASP A 25 1.83 6.78 -28.95
CA ASP A 25 1.36 7.81 -28.02
C ASP A 25 0.15 7.37 -27.17
N GLY A 26 0.00 6.06 -26.99
CA GLY A 26 -1.14 5.47 -26.30
C GLY A 26 -1.23 5.90 -24.84
N VAL A 27 -0.10 6.02 -24.16
CA VAL A 27 -0.03 6.44 -22.75
C VAL A 27 -0.62 7.84 -22.57
N THR A 28 -0.16 8.80 -23.39
CA THR A 28 -0.69 10.16 -23.41
C THR A 28 -2.19 10.17 -23.70
N ALA A 29 -2.64 9.42 -24.72
CA ALA A 29 -4.05 9.36 -25.08
C ALA A 29 -4.93 8.80 -23.94
N LEU A 30 -4.43 7.81 -23.18
CA LEU A 30 -5.16 7.19 -22.09
C LEU A 30 -5.22 8.07 -20.84
N VAL A 31 -4.13 8.76 -20.50
CA VAL A 31 -4.11 9.74 -19.40
C VAL A 31 -4.98 10.95 -19.74
N ASP A 32 -4.90 11.49 -20.97
CA ASP A 32 -5.77 12.57 -21.45
C ASP A 32 -7.25 12.19 -21.36
N HIS A 33 -7.59 10.94 -21.66
CA HIS A 33 -8.95 10.44 -21.55
C HIS A 33 -9.44 10.47 -20.09
N LEU A 34 -8.58 10.12 -19.12
CA LEU A 34 -8.90 10.23 -17.70
C LEU A 34 -9.05 11.70 -17.26
N VAL A 35 -8.16 12.59 -17.72
CA VAL A 35 -8.22 14.04 -17.44
C VAL A 35 -9.58 14.59 -17.86
N ARG A 36 -10.00 14.33 -19.11
CA ARG A 36 -11.26 14.88 -19.63
C ARG A 36 -12.48 14.36 -18.87
N HIS A 37 -12.45 13.08 -18.45
CA HIS A 37 -13.48 12.53 -17.56
C HIS A 37 -13.53 13.29 -16.25
N LEU A 38 -12.40 13.48 -15.58
CA LEU A 38 -12.32 14.19 -14.31
C LEU A 38 -12.80 15.64 -14.41
N GLU A 39 -12.36 16.38 -15.43
CA GLU A 39 -12.74 17.79 -15.63
C GLU A 39 -14.25 17.95 -15.83
N GLU A 40 -14.85 17.11 -16.68
CA GLU A 40 -16.29 17.15 -16.89
C GLU A 40 -17.05 16.75 -15.63
N GLN A 41 -16.63 15.69 -14.95
CA GLN A 41 -17.31 15.26 -13.74
C GLN A 41 -17.18 16.28 -12.62
N ALA A 42 -16.05 17.00 -12.51
CA ALA A 42 -15.91 18.12 -11.60
C ALA A 42 -16.97 19.21 -11.87
N SER A 43 -17.25 19.53 -13.15
CA SER A 43 -18.31 20.48 -13.52
C SER A 43 -19.73 19.99 -13.17
N GLN A 44 -19.90 18.68 -13.03
CA GLN A 44 -21.16 18.03 -12.66
C GLN A 44 -21.20 17.62 -11.18
N ASN A 45 -20.31 18.13 -10.33
CA ASN A 45 -20.19 17.75 -8.90
C ASN A 45 -20.00 16.23 -8.69
N TYR A 46 -19.30 15.57 -9.60
CA TYR A 46 -18.96 14.16 -9.54
C TYR A 46 -20.17 13.23 -9.41
N THR A 47 -21.26 13.51 -10.14
CA THR A 47 -22.44 12.63 -10.16
C THR A 47 -22.23 11.39 -11.02
N TRP A 48 -21.36 11.43 -12.03
CA TRP A 48 -21.08 10.33 -12.97
C TRP A 48 -22.35 9.81 -13.67
N THR A 49 -23.27 10.72 -14.01
CA THR A 49 -24.58 10.40 -14.62
C THR A 49 -24.64 10.67 -16.13
N SER A 50 -23.78 11.55 -16.66
CA SER A 50 -23.77 11.89 -18.08
C SER A 50 -22.42 12.46 -18.51
N SER A 51 -22.12 12.34 -19.81
CA SER A 51 -20.92 12.94 -20.42
C SER A 51 -21.22 13.47 -21.81
N GLN A 52 -20.57 14.56 -22.20
CA GLN A 52 -20.56 15.14 -23.53
C GLN A 52 -19.14 15.31 -24.09
N VAL A 53 -18.11 14.99 -23.31
CA VAL A 53 -16.68 15.15 -23.64
C VAL A 53 -16.28 14.53 -24.99
N PHE A 54 -16.96 13.46 -25.41
CA PHE A 54 -16.64 12.74 -26.65
C PHE A 54 -17.57 13.09 -27.83
N GLY A 55 -18.08 14.32 -27.84
CA GLY A 55 -18.89 14.86 -28.96
C GLY A 55 -20.26 14.22 -29.12
N THR A 56 -20.68 13.39 -28.16
CA THR A 56 -21.99 12.72 -28.11
C THR A 56 -22.47 12.67 -26.66
N THR A 57 -23.78 12.72 -26.45
CA THR A 57 -24.36 12.60 -25.11
C THR A 57 -24.34 11.14 -24.68
N TRP A 58 -23.61 10.85 -23.62
CA TRP A 58 -23.53 9.54 -22.99
C TRP A 58 -24.38 9.54 -21.73
N GLY A 59 -25.08 8.42 -21.50
CA GLY A 59 -25.81 8.17 -20.28
C GLY A 59 -24.91 7.64 -19.16
N GLU A 60 -25.53 7.41 -18.01
CA GLU A 60 -24.87 6.97 -16.77
C GLU A 60 -24.09 5.66 -16.95
N VAL A 61 -24.66 4.70 -17.68
CA VAL A 61 -24.03 3.39 -17.90
C VAL A 61 -22.78 3.55 -18.77
N GLU A 62 -22.86 4.32 -19.85
CA GLU A 62 -21.74 4.53 -20.77
C GLU A 62 -20.58 5.28 -20.12
N VAL A 63 -20.87 6.27 -19.27
CA VAL A 63 -19.86 7.01 -18.50
C VAL A 63 -19.12 6.08 -17.55
N ARG A 64 -19.87 5.26 -16.81
CA ARG A 64 -19.32 4.30 -15.84
C ARG A 64 -18.49 3.21 -16.50
N ASP A 65 -19.01 2.62 -17.58
CA ASP A 65 -18.29 1.64 -18.39
C ASP A 65 -16.98 2.25 -18.92
N SER A 66 -17.04 3.50 -19.40
CA SER A 66 -15.83 4.16 -19.88
C SER A 66 -14.81 4.38 -18.78
N LEU A 67 -15.20 4.88 -17.60
CA LEU A 67 -14.28 5.06 -16.48
C LEU A 67 -13.65 3.73 -16.09
N GLN A 68 -14.47 2.69 -15.92
CA GLN A 68 -13.99 1.37 -15.51
C GLN A 68 -12.98 0.81 -16.51
N LEU A 69 -13.27 0.85 -17.81
CA LEU A 69 -12.36 0.34 -18.83
C LEU A 69 -11.08 1.17 -18.93
N THR A 70 -11.16 2.49 -18.73
CA THR A 70 -9.96 3.35 -18.64
C THR A 70 -9.09 2.97 -17.45
N LEU A 71 -9.68 2.76 -16.26
CA LEU A 71 -8.93 2.34 -15.08
C LEU A 71 -8.26 0.98 -15.27
N VAL A 72 -8.94 0.02 -15.90
CA VAL A 72 -8.36 -1.31 -16.20
C VAL A 72 -7.25 -1.22 -17.24
N ALA A 73 -7.44 -0.43 -18.31
CA ALA A 73 -6.39 -0.19 -19.30
C ALA A 73 -5.15 0.45 -18.67
N LEU A 74 -5.34 1.44 -17.79
CA LEU A 74 -4.25 2.05 -17.03
C LEU A 74 -3.55 1.00 -16.14
N CYS A 75 -4.31 0.11 -15.48
CA CYS A 75 -3.74 -0.94 -14.62
C CYS A 75 -2.80 -1.82 -15.44
N HIS A 76 -3.26 -2.33 -16.58
CA HIS A 76 -2.48 -3.25 -17.40
C HIS A 76 -1.27 -2.55 -18.02
N ALA A 77 -1.44 -1.33 -18.54
CA ALA A 77 -0.34 -0.54 -19.09
C ALA A 77 0.76 -0.26 -18.04
N SER A 78 0.37 0.17 -16.84
CA SER A 78 1.31 0.54 -15.76
C SER A 78 2.05 -0.63 -15.12
N ILE A 79 1.76 -1.89 -15.49
CA ILE A 79 2.61 -3.03 -15.14
C ILE A 79 4.01 -2.86 -15.74
N ASP A 80 4.12 -2.18 -16.89
CA ASP A 80 5.42 -1.84 -17.47
C ASP A 80 6.02 -0.63 -16.77
N SER A 81 7.26 -0.77 -16.27
CA SER A 81 7.92 0.28 -15.50
C SER A 81 8.15 1.55 -16.33
N ASP A 82 8.46 1.42 -17.62
CA ASP A 82 8.70 2.60 -18.46
C ASP A 82 7.39 3.33 -18.78
N ILE A 83 6.30 2.59 -18.95
CA ILE A 83 4.97 3.20 -19.12
C ILE A 83 4.51 3.85 -17.82
N ALA A 84 4.74 3.21 -16.66
CA ALA A 84 4.44 3.80 -15.36
C ALA A 84 5.23 5.10 -15.13
N ALA A 85 6.48 5.15 -15.58
CA ALA A 85 7.30 6.36 -15.58
C ALA A 85 6.68 7.48 -16.42
N GLU A 86 6.32 7.17 -17.67
CA GLU A 86 5.69 8.13 -18.57
C GLU A 86 4.34 8.61 -18.03
N MET A 87 3.55 7.73 -17.40
CA MET A 87 2.31 8.10 -16.71
C MET A 87 2.56 9.05 -15.53
N ASN A 88 3.60 8.82 -14.74
CA ASN A 88 3.99 9.73 -13.65
C ASN A 88 4.41 11.10 -14.19
N ASP A 89 5.18 11.16 -15.28
CA ASP A 89 5.57 12.41 -15.94
C ASP A 89 4.34 13.19 -16.44
N LEU A 90 3.27 12.49 -16.82
CA LEU A 90 1.98 13.07 -17.22
C LEU A 90 1.05 13.41 -16.05
N GLY A 91 1.47 13.19 -14.79
CA GLY A 91 0.67 13.50 -13.60
C GLY A 91 -0.44 12.49 -13.29
N ALA A 92 -0.34 11.24 -13.79
CA ALA A 92 -1.37 10.22 -13.59
C ALA A 92 -1.61 9.88 -12.11
N LEU A 93 -0.58 9.95 -11.26
CA LEU A 93 -0.71 9.67 -9.83
C LEU A 93 -1.68 10.65 -9.15
N ASP A 94 -1.53 11.95 -9.40
CA ASP A 94 -2.40 13.00 -8.85
C ASP A 94 -3.84 12.82 -9.37
N LEU A 95 -3.99 12.54 -10.67
CA LEU A 95 -5.29 12.32 -11.30
C LEU A 95 -6.02 11.12 -10.68
N LEU A 96 -5.35 9.97 -10.57
CA LEU A 96 -5.91 8.76 -9.97
C LEU A 96 -6.26 8.95 -8.51
N PHE A 97 -5.45 9.70 -7.77
CA PHE A 97 -5.77 10.05 -6.38
C PHE A 97 -7.01 10.95 -6.30
N GLN A 98 -7.15 11.92 -7.21
CA GLN A 98 -8.36 12.74 -7.31
C GLN A 98 -9.60 11.90 -7.65
N VAL A 99 -9.48 10.91 -8.54
CA VAL A 99 -10.57 9.94 -8.81
C VAL A 99 -10.94 9.24 -7.50
N LEU A 100 -9.96 8.70 -6.78
CA LEU A 100 -10.19 7.98 -5.52
C LEU A 100 -10.94 8.82 -4.48
N GLN A 101 -10.64 10.12 -4.41
CA GLN A 101 -11.27 11.05 -3.47
C GLN A 101 -12.68 11.48 -3.88
N SER A 102 -12.94 11.58 -5.18
CA SER A 102 -14.19 12.10 -5.73
C SER A 102 -15.19 11.01 -6.14
N LEU A 103 -14.81 9.74 -6.00
CA LEU A 103 -15.64 8.61 -6.43
C LEU A 103 -16.91 8.51 -5.57
N PRO A 104 -18.11 8.50 -6.18
CA PRO A 104 -19.34 8.35 -5.43
C PRO A 104 -19.48 6.93 -4.87
N LEU A 105 -20.20 6.77 -3.75
CA LEU A 105 -20.31 5.48 -3.04
C LEU A 105 -20.80 4.32 -3.92
N GLN A 106 -21.63 4.61 -4.92
CA GLN A 106 -22.17 3.63 -5.87
C GLN A 106 -21.08 3.02 -6.76
N LEU A 107 -19.95 3.70 -6.93
CA LEU A 107 -18.82 3.28 -7.75
C LEU A 107 -17.64 2.76 -6.92
N ASN A 108 -17.83 2.52 -5.61
CA ASN A 108 -16.78 2.00 -4.73
C ASN A 108 -16.13 0.69 -5.20
N ASN A 109 -16.81 -0.07 -6.07
CA ASN A 109 -16.25 -1.26 -6.73
C ASN A 109 -15.09 -0.96 -7.69
N TYR A 110 -14.84 0.30 -8.06
CA TYR A 110 -13.69 0.69 -8.89
C TYR A 110 -12.45 1.04 -8.05
N THR A 111 -12.61 1.21 -6.73
CA THR A 111 -11.51 1.49 -5.80
C THR A 111 -10.33 0.54 -5.96
N PRO A 112 -10.51 -0.80 -6.10
CA PRO A 112 -9.37 -1.70 -6.26
C PRO A 112 -8.54 -1.41 -7.50
N SER A 113 -9.17 -1.13 -8.65
CA SER A 113 -8.44 -0.76 -9.88
C SER A 113 -7.70 0.56 -9.71
N ILE A 114 -8.25 1.53 -8.98
CA ILE A 114 -7.55 2.78 -8.71
C ILE A 114 -6.32 2.52 -7.83
N LEU A 115 -6.45 1.72 -6.77
CA LEU A 115 -5.34 1.38 -5.87
C LEU A 115 -4.25 0.57 -6.60
N GLU A 116 -4.63 -0.36 -7.47
CA GLU A 116 -3.70 -1.14 -8.30
C GLU A 116 -2.86 -0.24 -9.22
N ASN A 117 -3.49 0.75 -9.87
CA ASN A 117 -2.76 1.77 -10.62
C ASN A 117 -1.80 2.55 -9.73
N LEU A 118 -2.26 3.03 -8.58
CA LEU A 118 -1.43 3.79 -7.65
C LEU A 118 -0.24 2.96 -7.14
N ARG A 119 -0.43 1.65 -6.90
CA ARG A 119 0.65 0.74 -6.53
C ARG A 119 1.70 0.67 -7.63
N ASN A 120 1.28 0.44 -8.87
CA ASN A 120 2.18 0.35 -10.02
C ASN A 120 2.97 1.65 -10.21
N LEU A 121 2.30 2.81 -10.14
CA LEU A 121 2.95 4.11 -10.28
C LEU A 121 3.94 4.41 -9.15
N CYS A 122 3.60 4.08 -7.90
CA CYS A 122 4.51 4.24 -6.76
C CYS A 122 5.66 3.23 -6.78
N GLY A 123 5.49 2.09 -7.45
CA GLY A 123 6.52 1.06 -7.61
C GLY A 123 7.47 1.30 -8.78
N SER A 124 7.21 2.30 -9.63
CA SER A 124 8.14 2.70 -10.69
C SER A 124 9.35 3.45 -10.13
N ASP A 125 10.49 3.36 -10.81
CA ASP A 125 11.74 4.07 -10.46
C ASP A 125 11.62 5.61 -10.53
N SER A 126 10.48 6.10 -11.00
CA SER A 126 10.16 7.48 -11.37
C SER A 126 8.99 8.03 -10.57
N MET A 127 8.83 7.57 -9.32
CA MET A 127 7.84 8.14 -8.40
C MET A 127 8.04 9.68 -8.30
N PRO A 128 6.97 10.49 -8.34
CA PRO A 128 7.08 11.94 -8.20
C PRO A 128 7.82 12.35 -6.92
N ASN A 129 8.66 13.38 -7.02
CA ASN A 129 9.41 13.94 -5.88
C ASN A 129 8.50 14.48 -4.76
N ALA A 130 7.24 14.79 -5.08
CA ALA A 130 6.24 15.22 -4.12
C ALA A 130 4.93 14.46 -4.39
N LEU A 131 4.44 13.77 -3.36
CA LEU A 131 3.13 13.13 -3.39
C LEU A 131 2.05 14.18 -3.08
N PRO A 132 0.82 14.02 -3.60
CA PRO A 132 -0.27 14.92 -3.29
C PRO A 132 -0.55 14.96 -1.78
N PRO A 133 -0.95 16.13 -1.23
CA PRO A 133 -1.39 16.23 0.16
C PRO A 133 -2.48 15.20 0.46
N GLU A 134 -2.51 14.67 1.68
CA GLU A 134 -3.43 13.61 2.09
C GLU A 134 -3.26 12.24 1.41
N PHE A 135 -2.36 12.07 0.44
CA PHE A 135 -2.13 10.76 -0.22
C PHE A 135 -1.74 9.68 0.78
N VAL A 136 -0.64 9.91 1.49
CA VAL A 136 -0.12 8.98 2.49
C VAL A 136 -1.09 8.80 3.67
N PRO A 137 -1.66 9.86 4.29
CA PRO A 137 -2.74 9.72 5.27
C PRO A 137 -3.89 8.83 4.79
N ARG A 138 -4.35 9.03 3.54
CA ARG A 138 -5.44 8.24 2.98
C ARG A 138 -5.09 6.77 2.81
N MET A 139 -3.86 6.44 2.40
CA MET A 139 -3.43 5.04 2.31
C MET A 139 -3.43 4.38 3.69
N TRP A 140 -2.97 5.07 4.73
CA TRP A 140 -3.04 4.57 6.11
C TRP A 140 -4.47 4.34 6.58
N ASP A 141 -5.41 5.25 6.26
CA ASP A 141 -6.82 5.07 6.59
C ASP A 141 -7.41 3.82 5.95
N ILE A 142 -7.00 3.49 4.71
CA ILE A 142 -7.44 2.28 4.02
C ILE A 142 -6.82 1.04 4.68
N VAL A 143 -5.51 1.04 4.91
CA VAL A 143 -4.80 -0.09 5.56
C VAL A 143 -5.38 -0.41 6.93
N LEU A 144 -5.61 0.61 7.77
CA LEU A 144 -6.04 0.44 9.16
C LEU A 144 -7.55 0.40 9.34
N LYS A 145 -8.32 0.39 8.24
CA LYS A 145 -9.77 0.32 8.29
C LYS A 145 -10.22 -0.98 8.96
N ASP A 146 -11.06 -0.86 9.99
CA ASP A 146 -11.63 -2.03 10.68
C ASP A 146 -12.77 -2.60 9.84
N THR A 147 -12.43 -3.47 8.89
CA THR A 147 -13.40 -4.17 8.04
C THR A 147 -13.28 -5.68 8.18
N GLN A 148 -14.42 -6.35 8.40
CA GLN A 148 -14.54 -7.82 8.32
C GLN A 148 -14.68 -8.34 6.88
N ALA A 149 -14.76 -7.45 5.89
CA ALA A 149 -14.84 -7.80 4.48
C ALA A 149 -13.44 -7.94 3.85
N SER A 150 -13.37 -8.63 2.70
CA SER A 150 -12.19 -8.84 1.83
C SER A 150 -11.08 -7.79 2.03
N GLY A 151 -9.94 -8.24 2.56
CA GLY A 151 -8.79 -7.42 2.90
C GLY A 151 -7.99 -6.89 1.70
N TYR A 152 -8.46 -7.11 0.47
CA TYR A 152 -7.72 -6.79 -0.75
C TYR A 152 -7.41 -5.28 -0.90
N GLN A 153 -8.34 -4.40 -0.52
CA GLN A 153 -8.03 -2.96 -0.52
C GLN A 153 -6.96 -2.59 0.51
N GLN A 154 -6.93 -3.29 1.66
CA GLN A 154 -5.91 -3.08 2.69
C GLN A 154 -4.55 -3.60 2.21
N GLU A 155 -4.54 -4.72 1.50
CA GLU A 155 -3.38 -5.33 0.87
C GLU A 155 -2.75 -4.36 -0.14
N VAL A 156 -3.50 -3.92 -1.16
CA VAL A 156 -2.97 -3.04 -2.20
C VAL A 156 -2.55 -1.67 -1.62
N ALA A 157 -3.29 -1.12 -0.65
CA ALA A 157 -2.87 0.12 0.02
C ALA A 157 -1.60 -0.05 0.87
N ALA A 158 -1.39 -1.23 1.46
CA ALA A 158 -0.14 -1.56 2.15
C ALA A 158 1.02 -1.69 1.16
N GLU A 159 0.80 -2.28 -0.01
CA GLU A 159 1.79 -2.34 -1.09
C GLU A 159 2.17 -0.95 -1.60
N VAL A 160 1.21 -0.03 -1.75
CA VAL A 160 1.48 1.40 -2.08
C VAL A 160 2.41 2.02 -1.03
N LEU A 161 2.09 1.85 0.26
CA LEU A 161 2.93 2.38 1.34
C LEU A 161 4.29 1.69 1.39
N ALA A 162 4.37 0.40 1.07
CA ALA A 162 5.62 -0.36 1.02
C ALA A 162 6.54 0.19 -0.08
N ASN A 163 6.00 0.49 -1.27
CA ASN A 163 6.73 1.11 -2.38
C ASN A 163 7.26 2.50 -1.99
N ILE A 164 6.44 3.32 -1.33
CA ILE A 164 6.88 4.64 -0.82
C ILE A 164 8.00 4.49 0.22
N ALA A 165 7.84 3.56 1.16
CA ALA A 165 8.82 3.33 2.22
C ALA A 165 10.14 2.72 1.68
N ALA A 166 10.10 2.02 0.55
CA ALA A 166 11.29 1.48 -0.12
C ALA A 166 12.20 2.58 -0.65
N ILE A 167 11.62 3.69 -1.11
CA ILE A 167 12.36 4.88 -1.55
C ILE A 167 12.93 5.60 -0.33
N GLU A 168 12.05 6.01 0.59
CA GLU A 168 12.45 6.62 1.85
C GLU A 168 11.35 6.39 2.91
N ALA A 169 11.69 5.66 3.97
CA ALA A 169 10.75 5.28 5.03
C ALA A 169 10.02 6.48 5.68
N THR A 170 10.65 7.66 5.72
CA THR A 170 10.06 8.89 6.29
C THR A 170 8.86 9.39 5.47
N LEU A 171 8.83 9.15 4.16
CA LEU A 171 7.74 9.55 3.26
C LEU A 171 6.45 8.80 3.57
N ALA A 172 6.53 7.58 4.10
CA ALA A 172 5.38 6.82 4.55
C ALA A 172 4.72 7.42 5.81
N ALA A 173 5.33 8.43 6.47
CA ALA A 173 4.73 9.14 7.60
C ALA A 173 4.10 8.23 8.68
N ALA A 174 4.84 7.16 9.03
CA ALA A 174 4.42 6.15 9.99
C ALA A 174 4.53 6.70 11.43
N THR A 175 3.40 7.08 12.02
CA THR A 175 3.34 7.46 13.44
C THR A 175 3.37 6.21 14.33
N PRO A 176 3.68 6.34 15.64
CA PRO A 176 3.62 5.21 16.56
C PRO A 176 2.27 4.47 16.54
N GLU A 177 1.16 5.18 16.39
CA GLU A 177 -0.19 4.61 16.34
C GLU A 177 -0.40 3.80 15.06
N LYS A 178 0.04 4.33 13.91
CA LYS A 178 -0.04 3.64 12.61
C LYS A 178 0.80 2.36 12.61
N LEU A 179 2.01 2.43 13.15
CA LEU A 179 2.90 1.28 13.28
C LEU A 179 2.30 0.20 14.21
N ALA A 180 1.74 0.62 15.34
CA ALA A 180 1.04 -0.26 16.28
C ALA A 180 -0.20 -0.92 15.67
N GLY A 181 -0.94 -0.19 14.85
CA GLY A 181 -2.08 -0.67 14.09
C GLY A 181 -1.67 -1.70 13.03
N ALA A 182 -0.67 -1.36 12.22
CA ALA A 182 -0.12 -2.26 11.20
C ALA A 182 0.43 -3.55 11.80
N LEU A 183 1.17 -3.47 12.90
CA LEU A 183 1.66 -4.66 13.59
C LEU A 183 0.51 -5.55 14.10
N SER A 184 -0.55 -4.95 14.64
CA SER A 184 -1.73 -5.71 15.09
C SER A 184 -2.44 -6.38 13.92
N LEU A 185 -2.55 -5.69 12.78
CA LEU A 185 -3.13 -6.23 11.55
C LEU A 185 -2.28 -7.40 11.01
N PHE A 186 -0.96 -7.24 10.94
CA PHE A 186 -0.03 -8.28 10.53
C PHE A 186 -0.09 -9.51 11.43
N LEU A 187 -0.04 -9.35 12.75
CA LEU A 187 -0.09 -10.50 13.67
C LEU A 187 -1.42 -11.25 13.61
N ARG A 188 -2.51 -10.58 13.22
CA ARG A 188 -3.80 -11.21 12.92
C ARG A 188 -3.74 -11.96 11.60
N ALA A 189 -3.27 -11.31 10.54
CA ALA A 189 -3.17 -11.88 9.19
C ALA A 189 -2.22 -13.09 9.14
N ALA A 190 -1.07 -13.02 9.80
CA ALA A 190 -0.06 -14.09 9.82
C ALA A 190 -0.55 -15.39 10.51
N ARG A 191 -1.69 -15.37 11.19
CA ARG A 191 -2.29 -16.54 11.85
C ARG A 191 -3.50 -17.10 11.09
N ASP A 192 -3.99 -16.40 10.07
CA ASP A 192 -5.14 -16.80 9.29
C ASP A 192 -4.74 -16.99 7.82
N PRO A 193 -4.71 -18.23 7.31
CA PRO A 193 -4.34 -18.51 5.92
C PRO A 193 -5.18 -17.76 4.87
N ASN A 194 -6.39 -17.31 5.22
CA ASN A 194 -7.23 -16.52 4.29
C ASN A 194 -6.72 -15.09 4.08
N PHE A 195 -5.74 -14.65 4.89
CA PHE A 195 -5.16 -13.32 4.85
C PHE A 195 -3.65 -13.35 4.60
N SER A 196 -3.10 -14.42 4.01
CA SER A 196 -1.66 -14.52 3.71
C SER A 196 -1.14 -13.33 2.89
N ASN A 197 -1.86 -12.93 1.82
CA ASN A 197 -1.44 -11.81 0.97
C ASN A 197 -1.41 -10.48 1.73
N LEU A 198 -2.43 -10.20 2.55
CA LEU A 198 -2.41 -9.04 3.44
C LEU A 198 -1.26 -9.14 4.44
N GLY A 199 -0.97 -10.33 4.96
CA GLY A 199 0.18 -10.59 5.81
C GLY A 199 1.51 -10.25 5.13
N ILE A 200 1.67 -10.65 3.87
CA ILE A 200 2.84 -10.35 3.02
C ILE A 200 2.98 -8.83 2.85
N ALA A 201 1.94 -8.17 2.36
CA ALA A 201 1.97 -6.73 2.09
C ALA A 201 2.30 -5.90 3.35
N ILE A 202 1.73 -6.25 4.51
CA ILE A 202 2.04 -5.55 5.76
C ILE A 202 3.44 -5.93 6.27
N ALA A 203 3.90 -7.17 6.11
CA ALA A 203 5.26 -7.56 6.48
C ALA A 203 6.31 -6.78 5.68
N ASP A 204 6.10 -6.64 4.37
CA ASP A 204 6.98 -5.88 3.47
C ASP A 204 6.98 -4.38 3.82
N LEU A 205 5.79 -3.81 4.09
CA LEU A 205 5.67 -2.44 4.60
C LEU A 205 6.47 -2.26 5.91
N LEU A 206 6.27 -3.12 6.89
CA LEU A 206 6.99 -3.06 8.17
C LEU A 206 8.50 -3.25 7.98
N CYS A 207 8.91 -4.09 7.03
CA CYS A 207 10.30 -4.34 6.68
C CYS A 207 10.98 -3.08 6.15
N ASN A 208 10.33 -2.39 5.20
CA ASN A 208 10.83 -1.13 4.63
C ASN A 208 10.81 0.02 5.66
N LEU A 209 9.78 0.11 6.49
CA LEU A 209 9.75 1.08 7.60
C LEU A 209 10.89 0.85 8.60
N CYS A 210 11.30 -0.40 8.82
CA CYS A 210 12.42 -0.73 9.71
C CYS A 210 13.79 -0.30 9.18
N CYS A 211 13.89 0.17 7.93
CA CYS A 211 15.09 0.86 7.44
C CYS A 211 15.28 2.21 8.15
N ASP A 212 14.21 2.83 8.67
CA ASP A 212 14.33 3.94 9.60
C ASP A 212 14.54 3.45 11.05
N SER A 213 15.56 4.01 11.70
CA SER A 213 15.95 3.58 13.05
C SER A 213 14.89 3.86 14.12
N ALA A 214 14.10 4.94 13.98
CA ALA A 214 13.06 5.27 14.94
C ALA A 214 11.86 4.33 14.79
N CYS A 215 11.40 4.10 13.56
CA CYS A 215 10.37 3.11 13.25
C CYS A 215 10.78 1.70 13.71
N CYS A 216 12.03 1.30 13.48
CA CYS A 216 12.52 0.00 13.92
C CYS A 216 12.48 -0.17 15.45
N LEU A 217 12.96 0.84 16.20
CA LEU A 217 12.91 0.82 17.67
C LEU A 217 11.48 0.78 18.20
N LEU A 218 10.58 1.57 17.62
CA LEU A 218 9.16 1.57 17.98
C LEU A 218 8.54 0.19 17.70
N LEU A 219 8.85 -0.45 16.58
CA LEU A 219 8.31 -1.76 16.23
C LEU A 219 8.79 -2.84 17.22
N ILE A 220 10.07 -2.80 17.64
CA ILE A 220 10.60 -3.72 18.65
C ILE A 220 9.88 -3.53 19.99
N CYS A 221 9.73 -2.28 20.44
CA CYS A 221 8.97 -1.99 21.66
C CYS A 221 7.54 -2.50 21.58
N GLU A 222 6.91 -2.38 20.42
CA GLU A 222 5.51 -2.75 20.23
C GLU A 222 5.28 -4.25 20.04
N LEU A 223 6.29 -4.97 19.52
CA LEU A 223 6.35 -6.44 19.57
C LEU A 223 6.51 -6.95 21.01
N ASP A 224 7.32 -6.27 21.82
CA ASP A 224 7.55 -6.61 23.23
C ASP A 224 6.28 -6.48 24.09
N THR A 225 5.37 -5.57 23.76
CA THR A 225 4.08 -5.41 24.45
C THR A 225 3.06 -6.48 24.05
N ARG A 226 3.17 -7.05 22.84
CA ARG A 226 2.23 -8.04 22.27
C ARG A 226 2.64 -9.49 22.45
N ARG A 227 3.87 -9.77 22.91
CA ARG A 227 4.33 -11.13 23.13
C ARG A 227 3.45 -11.85 24.17
N PRO A 228 3.15 -13.15 23.99
CA PRO A 228 2.44 -13.95 24.98
C PRO A 228 3.10 -13.90 26.37
N ARG A 229 2.28 -13.92 27.44
CA ARG A 229 2.78 -13.81 28.83
C ARG A 229 3.77 -14.91 29.22
N ASN A 230 3.67 -16.09 28.64
CA ASN A 230 4.62 -17.20 28.86
C ASN A 230 6.00 -16.95 28.23
N ARG A 231 6.16 -15.95 27.35
CA ARG A 231 7.41 -15.59 26.68
C ARG A 231 8.04 -14.29 27.19
N MET A 232 7.69 -13.84 28.39
CA MET A 232 8.20 -12.59 28.98
C MET A 232 9.74 -12.50 29.14
N ARG A 233 10.45 -13.63 29.05
CA ARG A 233 11.92 -13.71 29.11
C ARG A 233 12.60 -13.57 27.75
N HIS A 234 11.83 -13.62 26.66
CA HIS A 234 12.31 -13.51 25.28
C HIS A 234 11.87 -12.16 24.69
N SER A 235 12.67 -11.59 23.80
CA SER A 235 12.26 -10.40 23.06
C SER A 235 11.10 -10.72 22.12
N GLY A 236 10.30 -9.71 21.77
CA GLY A 236 9.21 -9.81 20.81
C GLY A 236 9.69 -10.24 19.43
N VAL A 237 10.95 -9.96 19.09
CA VAL A 237 11.61 -10.43 17.86
C VAL A 237 11.77 -11.96 17.86
N VAL A 238 12.14 -12.57 19.00
CA VAL A 238 12.19 -14.05 19.12
C VAL A 238 10.79 -14.65 18.98
N TYR A 239 9.78 -14.00 19.57
CA TYR A 239 8.39 -14.41 19.39
C TYR A 239 7.98 -14.37 17.90
N LEU A 240 8.38 -13.33 17.16
CA LEU A 240 8.12 -13.22 15.73
C LEU A 240 8.86 -14.28 14.90
N ALA A 241 10.11 -14.60 15.23
CA ALA A 241 10.87 -15.67 14.58
C ALA A 241 10.18 -17.03 14.75
N GLU A 242 9.75 -17.36 15.97
CA GLU A 242 9.00 -18.61 16.21
C GLU A 242 7.65 -18.63 15.50
N LEU A 243 6.98 -17.48 15.34
CA LEU A 243 5.75 -17.40 14.54
C LEU A 243 6.06 -17.67 13.05
N THR A 244 7.18 -17.13 12.55
CA THR A 244 7.67 -17.33 11.18
C THR A 244 7.96 -18.81 10.89
N ASP A 245 8.57 -19.51 11.85
CA ASP A 245 8.83 -20.96 11.74
C ASP A 245 7.55 -21.80 11.65
N GLN A 246 6.44 -21.28 12.19
CA GLN A 246 5.12 -21.95 12.19
C GLN A 246 4.29 -21.62 10.95
N THR A 247 4.68 -20.60 10.17
CA THR A 247 3.99 -20.21 8.94
C THR A 247 4.15 -21.28 7.88
N THR A 248 3.04 -21.70 7.27
CA THR A 248 3.01 -22.72 6.21
C THR A 248 3.01 -22.14 4.80
N ASP A 249 2.70 -20.85 4.66
CA ASP A 249 2.73 -20.13 3.40
C ASP A 249 4.17 -19.66 3.12
N ASP A 250 4.78 -20.17 2.05
CA ASP A 250 6.20 -19.94 1.75
C ASP A 250 6.50 -18.47 1.45
N ALA A 251 5.58 -17.76 0.78
CA ALA A 251 5.76 -16.35 0.42
C ALA A 251 5.67 -15.47 1.66
N LEU A 252 4.64 -15.68 2.51
CA LEU A 252 4.52 -15.00 3.79
C LEU A 252 5.72 -15.29 4.69
N LYS A 253 6.18 -16.53 4.74
CA LYS A 253 7.35 -16.91 5.51
C LYS A 253 8.59 -16.12 5.08
N GLN A 254 8.83 -15.96 3.78
CA GLN A 254 9.97 -15.17 3.28
C GLN A 254 9.89 -13.69 3.71
N SER A 255 8.74 -13.03 3.56
CA SER A 255 8.56 -11.65 4.02
C SER A 255 8.75 -11.52 5.54
N MET A 256 8.27 -12.49 6.31
CA MET A 256 8.47 -12.54 7.76
C MET A 256 9.94 -12.74 8.14
N GLU A 257 10.68 -13.60 7.44
CA GLU A 257 12.12 -13.81 7.64
C GLU A 257 12.91 -12.51 7.37
N ALA A 258 12.57 -11.77 6.32
CA ALA A 258 13.16 -10.46 6.01
C ALA A 258 12.88 -9.45 7.13
N LEU A 259 11.65 -9.39 7.63
CA LEU A 259 11.28 -8.52 8.75
C LEU A 259 12.04 -8.89 10.04
N VAL A 260 12.11 -10.17 10.39
CA VAL A 260 12.88 -10.69 11.53
C VAL A 260 14.35 -10.32 11.39
N HIS A 261 14.91 -10.45 10.18
CA HIS A 261 16.28 -10.06 9.90
C HIS A 261 16.50 -8.57 10.17
N ASN A 262 15.69 -7.67 9.59
CA ASN A 262 15.84 -6.22 9.77
C ASN A 262 15.72 -5.81 11.25
N LEU A 263 14.74 -6.36 11.97
CA LEU A 263 14.59 -6.14 13.41
C LEU A 263 15.80 -6.63 14.21
N SER A 264 16.34 -7.79 13.83
CA SER A 264 17.51 -8.41 14.45
C SER A 264 18.82 -7.71 14.12
N TRP A 265 18.88 -6.88 13.07
CA TRP A 265 20.09 -6.20 12.61
C TRP A 265 20.14 -4.70 12.89
N SER A 266 19.04 -4.10 13.36
CA SER A 266 18.99 -2.71 13.81
C SER A 266 20.20 -2.30 14.69
N ASP A 267 20.72 -1.09 14.44
CA ASP A 267 22.01 -0.55 14.90
C ASP A 267 22.46 -1.09 16.28
N PRO A 268 23.71 -1.57 16.45
CA PRO A 268 24.29 -1.87 17.76
C PRO A 268 24.07 -0.81 18.86
N ALA A 269 23.86 0.46 18.53
CA ALA A 269 23.43 1.48 19.50
C ALA A 269 21.95 1.32 19.91
N GLY A 270 21.05 1.02 18.97
CA GLY A 270 19.65 0.65 19.22
C GLY A 270 19.52 -0.65 20.04
N LYS A 271 20.29 -1.69 19.70
CA LYS A 271 20.40 -2.91 20.53
C LYS A 271 20.96 -2.63 21.92
N ARG A 272 21.96 -1.74 22.05
CA ARG A 272 22.47 -1.29 23.36
C ARG A 272 21.45 -0.46 24.11
N CYS A 273 20.64 0.36 23.45
CA CYS A 273 19.54 1.09 24.06
C CYS A 273 18.42 0.14 24.50
N ILE A 274 18.04 -0.84 23.69
CA ILE A 274 17.07 -1.88 24.07
C ILE A 274 17.62 -2.75 25.20
N GLN A 275 18.89 -3.16 25.16
CA GLN A 275 19.54 -3.87 26.28
C GLN A 275 19.60 -3.00 27.53
N LYS A 276 19.89 -1.70 27.41
CA LYS A 276 19.89 -0.74 28.54
C LYS A 276 18.48 -0.41 29.04
N LEU A 277 17.46 -0.39 28.19
CA LEU A 277 16.05 -0.16 28.52
C LEU A 277 15.41 -1.44 29.09
N ALA A 278 15.77 -2.60 28.57
CA ALA A 278 15.48 -3.89 29.17
C ALA A 278 16.17 -4.01 30.53
N LEU A 279 17.43 -3.58 30.67
CA LEU A 279 18.11 -3.44 31.97
C LEU A 279 17.41 -2.40 32.85
N SER A 280 16.90 -1.28 32.32
CA SER A 280 16.19 -0.24 33.08
C SER A 280 14.83 -0.72 33.61
N SER A 281 14.06 -1.43 32.78
CA SER A 281 12.80 -2.07 33.21
C SER A 281 13.05 -3.27 34.14
N TYR A 282 14.17 -3.98 33.98
CA TYR A 282 14.65 -4.98 34.94
C TYR A 282 15.06 -4.32 36.26
N MET A 283 15.78 -3.19 36.23
CA MET A 283 16.17 -2.42 37.40
C MET A 283 14.97 -1.81 38.14
N ASN A 284 13.92 -1.38 37.43
CA ASN A 284 12.67 -0.94 38.06
C ASN A 284 11.89 -2.08 38.74
N ARG A 285 12.15 -3.35 38.39
CA ARG A 285 11.66 -4.52 39.14
C ARG A 285 12.52 -4.89 40.34
N PHE A 286 13.79 -4.49 40.38
CA PHE A 286 14.66 -4.65 41.56
C PHE A 286 14.62 -3.44 42.50
N ALA A 287 14.16 -2.27 42.03
CA ALA A 287 14.00 -1.05 42.84
C ALA A 287 12.67 -1.00 43.62
N LEU A 288 11.78 -1.97 43.40
CA LEU A 288 10.73 -2.31 44.36
C LEU A 288 11.35 -3.31 45.34
N ASP A 289 11.92 -2.76 46.42
CA ASP A 289 12.67 -3.47 47.46
C ASP A 289 11.90 -4.70 48.02
N PRO A 290 12.64 -5.70 48.56
CA PRO A 290 12.07 -6.91 49.11
C PRO A 290 11.30 -6.58 50.39
N ALA A 291 10.09 -7.12 50.51
CA ALA A 291 9.38 -7.15 51.77
C ALA A 291 10.25 -7.87 52.83
N VAL A 292 10.64 -7.11 53.86
CA VAL A 292 10.93 -7.62 55.21
C VAL A 292 9.63 -8.13 55.82
#